data_AF-A0A527IP41-F1
#
_entry.id   AF-A0A527IP41-F1
#
_cell.length_a   1.000
_cell.length_b   1.000
_cell.length_c   1.000
_cell.angle_alpha   90.00
_cell.angle_beta   90.00
_cell.angle_gamma   90.00
#
_symmetry.space_group_name_H-M   'P 1'
#
loop_
_entity.id
_entity.type
_entity.pdbx_description
1 polymer ?
#
loop_
_entity_poly.entity_id
_entity_poly.type
_entity_poly.pdbx_seq_one_letter_code
_entity_poly.pdbx_strand_id
1 'polypeptide(L)'
;MAPADQTRKTVSWDSGKATSGDSSRAASGHIASRLLGWYDVHHRELPWRITPREHARGVRPDPYRIWLSEVMLQQTTVEAVKAYFRIFVEKWPDVGALAAAPAEDVMKAWAGLGYYSRARNLKACADLVA
;
A
#
# COMPACT_ATOMS: atom_id res chain seq x y z
N MET A 1 30.84 -47.85 -45.49
CA MET A 1 31.16 -48.82 -44.43
C MET A 1 30.68 -48.22 -43.11
N ALA A 2 29.80 -48.94 -42.40
CA ALA A 2 29.20 -48.63 -41.09
C ALA A 2 28.12 -47.51 -41.04
N PRO A 3 27.09 -47.65 -40.18
CA PRO A 3 25.69 -47.66 -40.62
C PRO A 3 24.78 -46.65 -39.91
N ALA A 4 23.48 -46.74 -40.25
CA ALA A 4 22.35 -46.07 -39.63
C ALA A 4 22.39 -46.10 -38.09
N ASP A 5 22.00 -44.98 -37.47
CA ASP A 5 21.40 -45.00 -36.15
C ASP A 5 20.13 -44.15 -36.14
N GLN A 6 19.14 -44.76 -35.53
CA GLN A 6 17.72 -44.55 -35.63
C GLN A 6 17.30 -44.30 -34.20
N THR A 7 16.83 -43.09 -33.86
CA THR A 7 15.88 -42.89 -32.75
C THR A 7 15.35 -41.46 -32.73
N ARG A 8 14.33 -41.22 -33.54
CA ARG A 8 13.39 -40.11 -33.32
C ARG A 8 12.52 -40.49 -32.10
N LYS A 9 12.87 -40.02 -30.91
CA LYS A 9 11.98 -40.12 -29.74
C LYS A 9 10.82 -39.15 -29.91
N THR A 10 9.64 -39.69 -30.17
CA THR A 10 8.36 -38.97 -30.07
C THR A 10 8.06 -38.68 -28.61
N VAL A 11 8.08 -37.41 -28.21
CA VAL A 11 7.53 -36.99 -26.91
C VAL A 11 6.01 -36.94 -27.08
N SER A 12 5.33 -37.96 -26.56
CA SER A 12 3.88 -37.93 -26.38
C SER A 12 3.56 -36.99 -25.23
N TRP A 13 2.85 -35.90 -25.51
CA TRP A 13 2.27 -35.03 -24.50
C TRP A 13 0.95 -35.66 -24.05
N ASP A 14 1.03 -36.65 -23.16
CA ASP A 14 -0.17 -37.10 -22.45
C ASP A 14 -0.66 -35.94 -21.58
N SER A 15 -1.76 -35.34 -22.03
CA SER A 15 -2.47 -34.27 -21.36
C SER A 15 -3.24 -34.84 -20.17
N GLY A 16 -2.51 -35.29 -19.15
CA GLY A 16 -3.06 -35.45 -17.81
C GLY A 16 -3.34 -34.07 -17.23
N LYS A 17 -4.55 -33.55 -17.44
CA LYS A 17 -5.06 -32.37 -16.73
C LYS A 17 -5.07 -32.68 -15.23
N ALA A 18 -3.98 -32.36 -14.55
CA ALA A 18 -3.97 -32.28 -13.10
C ALA A 18 -4.84 -31.09 -12.68
N THR A 19 -5.89 -31.39 -11.92
CA THR A 19 -6.78 -30.47 -11.20
C THR A 19 -6.04 -29.79 -10.05
N SER A 20 -4.96 -29.05 -10.34
CA SER A 20 -4.10 -28.40 -9.34
C SER A 20 -4.41 -26.91 -9.13
N GLY A 21 -5.29 -26.31 -9.95
CA GLY A 21 -5.62 -24.88 -9.89
C GLY A 21 -6.79 -24.48 -8.98
N ASP A 22 -7.64 -25.43 -8.57
CA ASP A 22 -8.89 -25.14 -7.86
C ASP A 22 -8.71 -25.14 -6.32
N SER A 23 -7.92 -26.08 -5.82
CA SER A 23 -7.62 -26.23 -4.38
C SER A 23 -6.81 -25.05 -3.83
N SER A 24 -5.90 -24.47 -4.63
CA SER A 24 -5.08 -23.33 -4.23
C SER A 24 -5.90 -22.04 -4.14
N ARG A 25 -6.83 -21.82 -5.08
CA ARG A 25 -7.73 -20.66 -5.07
C ARG A 25 -8.75 -20.73 -3.93
N ALA A 26 -9.28 -21.92 -3.67
CA ALA A 26 -10.16 -22.18 -2.53
C ALA A 26 -9.42 -21.98 -1.18
N ALA A 27 -8.18 -22.46 -1.06
CA ALA A 27 -7.34 -22.25 0.12
C ALA A 27 -6.98 -20.77 0.33
N SER A 28 -6.68 -20.02 -0.74
CA SER A 28 -6.46 -18.57 -0.66
C SER A 28 -7.71 -17.81 -0.19
N GLY A 29 -8.90 -18.21 -0.66
CA GLY A 29 -10.18 -17.64 -0.18
C GLY A 29 -10.40 -17.88 1.31
N HIS A 30 -9.99 -19.05 1.82
CA HIS A 30 -10.06 -19.37 3.24
C HIS A 30 -9.10 -18.52 4.08
N ILE A 31 -7.86 -18.32 3.62
CA ILE A 31 -6.89 -17.47 4.34
C ILE A 31 -7.36 -16.00 4.36
N ALA A 32 -7.79 -15.48 3.20
CA ALA A 32 -8.23 -14.09 3.09
C ALA A 32 -9.42 -13.81 4.01
N SER A 33 -10.45 -14.66 4.00
CA SER A 33 -11.63 -14.50 4.86
C SER A 33 -11.28 -14.53 6.35
N ARG A 34 -10.39 -15.43 6.77
CA ARG A 34 -9.93 -15.48 8.18
C ARG A 34 -9.13 -14.24 8.57
N LEU A 35 -8.25 -13.76 7.71
CA LEU A 35 -7.44 -12.57 7.98
C LEU A 35 -8.32 -11.31 8.07
N LEU A 36 -9.28 -11.17 7.15
CA LEU A 36 -10.23 -10.07 7.16
C LEU A 36 -11.13 -10.12 8.40
N GLY A 37 -11.66 -11.30 8.76
CA GLY A 37 -12.44 -11.46 9.99
C GLY A 37 -11.66 -11.13 11.26
N TRP A 38 -10.37 -11.48 11.31
CA TRP A 38 -9.50 -11.04 12.41
C TRP A 38 -9.27 -9.52 12.40
N TYR A 39 -9.04 -8.92 11.24
CA TYR A 39 -8.83 -7.48 11.11
C TYR A 39 -10.06 -6.68 11.56
N ASP A 40 -11.26 -7.13 11.21
CA ASP A 40 -12.51 -6.46 11.61
C ASP A 40 -12.61 -6.29 13.13
N VAL A 41 -12.12 -7.27 13.89
CA VAL A 41 -12.15 -7.27 15.36
C VAL A 41 -10.91 -6.62 15.99
N HIS A 42 -9.73 -6.79 15.39
CA HIS A 42 -8.45 -6.47 16.04
C HIS A 42 -7.64 -5.34 15.38
N HIS A 43 -8.21 -4.64 14.40
CA HIS A 43 -7.54 -3.48 13.80
C HIS A 43 -7.16 -2.43 14.85
N ARG A 44 -6.05 -1.73 14.61
CA ARG A 44 -5.67 -0.55 15.39
C ARG A 44 -6.37 0.67 14.83
N GLU A 45 -6.87 1.52 15.72
CA GLU A 45 -7.31 2.86 15.36
C GLU A 45 -6.10 3.75 15.07
N LEU A 46 -6.01 4.22 13.82
CA LEU A 46 -4.95 5.11 13.34
C LEU A 46 -5.60 6.25 12.56
N PRO A 47 -5.13 7.51 12.71
CA PRO A 47 -5.83 8.68 12.20
C PRO A 47 -5.88 8.77 10.67
N TRP A 48 -5.06 7.99 9.97
CA TRP A 48 -5.05 7.87 8.50
C TRP A 48 -5.84 6.66 7.99
N ARG A 49 -6.38 5.82 8.86
CA ARG A 49 -7.18 4.65 8.48
C ARG A 49 -8.67 4.93 8.63
N ILE A 50 -9.44 4.35 7.74
CA ILE A 50 -10.88 4.15 7.93
C ILE A 50 -11.05 2.82 8.65
N THR A 51 -11.71 2.83 9.80
CA THR A 51 -12.04 1.61 10.55
C THR A 51 -13.06 0.77 9.76
N PRO A 52 -13.11 -0.56 9.96
CA PRO A 52 -14.14 -1.43 9.38
C PRO A 52 -15.56 -0.89 9.61
N ARG A 53 -15.82 -0.32 10.80
CA ARG A 53 -17.10 0.29 11.16
C ARG A 53 -17.42 1.53 10.31
N GLU A 54 -16.45 2.41 10.09
CA GLU A 54 -16.61 3.59 9.25
C GLU A 54 -16.78 3.20 7.78
N HIS A 55 -16.00 2.23 7.31
CA HIS A 55 -16.11 1.72 5.94
C HIS A 55 -17.51 1.13 5.67
N ALA A 56 -18.04 0.34 6.62
CA ALA A 56 -19.39 -0.21 6.56
C ALA A 56 -20.48 0.87 6.55
N ARG A 57 -20.22 2.05 7.12
CA ARG A 57 -21.11 3.23 7.08
C ARG A 57 -21.01 4.03 5.78
N GLY A 58 -20.19 3.60 4.83
CA GLY A 58 -20.00 4.28 3.56
C GLY A 58 -18.90 5.35 3.59
N VAL A 59 -18.18 5.52 4.71
CA VAL A 59 -17.01 6.41 4.73
C VAL A 59 -15.96 5.86 3.78
N ARG A 60 -15.38 6.75 2.97
CA ARG A 60 -14.36 6.39 1.99
C ARG A 60 -13.00 6.93 2.45
N PRO A 61 -11.92 6.19 2.18
CA PRO A 61 -10.59 6.69 2.44
C PRO A 61 -10.30 7.94 1.61
N ASP A 62 -9.66 8.92 2.25
CA ASP A 62 -9.16 10.12 1.60
C ASP A 62 -7.78 9.83 0.97
N PRO A 63 -7.64 9.91 -0.37
CA PRO A 63 -6.39 9.62 -1.06
C PRO A 63 -5.21 10.49 -0.60
N TYR A 64 -5.46 11.77 -0.30
CA TYR A 64 -4.42 12.68 0.18
C TYR A 64 -3.89 12.23 1.54
N ARG A 65 -4.79 11.93 2.48
CA ARG A 65 -4.43 11.43 3.81
C ARG A 65 -3.71 10.09 3.76
N ILE A 66 -4.16 9.15 2.92
CA ILE A 66 -3.48 7.87 2.74
C ILE A 66 -2.07 8.12 2.24
N TRP A 67 -1.92 8.84 1.13
CA TRP A 67 -0.63 9.11 0.51
C TRP A 67 0.35 9.78 1.48
N LEU A 68 -0.10 10.82 2.19
CA LEU A 68 0.69 11.50 3.22
C LEU A 68 1.19 10.52 4.29
N SER A 69 0.30 9.68 4.82
CA SER A 69 0.64 8.72 5.88
C SER A 69 1.64 7.67 5.41
N GLU A 70 1.50 7.17 4.17
CA GLU A 70 2.40 6.18 3.60
C GLU A 70 3.80 6.76 3.39
N VAL A 71 3.92 8.01 2.92
CA VAL A 71 5.21 8.69 2.82
C VAL A 71 5.85 8.86 4.19
N MET A 72 5.08 9.26 5.21
CA MET A 72 5.58 9.42 6.59
C MET A 72 6.01 8.09 7.22
N LEU A 73 5.32 6.98 6.96
CA LEU A 73 5.57 5.67 7.58
C LEU A 73 6.80 4.94 7.01
N GLN A 74 7.36 5.41 5.89
CA GLN A 74 8.61 4.84 5.36
C GLN A 74 9.74 4.98 6.38
N GLN A 75 10.31 3.85 6.81
CA GLN A 75 11.43 3.79 7.78
C GLN A 75 11.18 4.61 9.07
N THR A 76 9.91 4.79 9.46
CA THR A 76 9.49 5.58 10.63
C THR A 76 8.45 4.81 11.43
N THR A 77 8.41 4.96 12.75
CA THR A 77 7.47 4.22 13.61
C THR A 77 6.07 4.85 13.61
N VAL A 78 5.04 4.03 13.82
CA VAL A 78 3.64 4.47 13.87
C VAL A 78 3.41 5.55 14.93
N GLU A 79 3.99 5.39 16.12
CA GLU A 79 3.81 6.35 17.23
C GLU A 79 4.40 7.72 16.90
N ALA A 80 5.57 7.77 16.26
CA ALA A 80 6.14 9.03 15.80
C ALA A 80 5.22 9.70 14.77
N VAL A 81 4.76 8.94 13.76
CA VAL A 81 3.95 9.50 12.66
C VAL A 81 2.60 10.04 13.14
N LYS A 82 1.96 9.46 14.16
CA LYS A 82 0.66 9.94 14.68
C LYS A 82 0.64 11.45 14.99
N ALA A 83 1.69 11.97 15.62
CA ALA A 83 1.75 13.38 15.98
C ALA A 83 1.94 14.27 14.75
N TYR A 84 2.89 13.93 13.89
CA TYR A 84 3.17 14.69 12.67
C TYR A 84 2.00 14.68 11.69
N PHE A 85 1.38 13.51 11.50
CA PHE A 85 0.22 13.38 10.61
C PHE A 85 -0.89 14.35 11.02
N ARG A 86 -1.22 14.45 12.31
CA ARG A 86 -2.24 15.39 12.81
C ARG A 86 -1.88 16.84 12.50
N ILE A 87 -0.63 17.25 12.77
CA ILE A 87 -0.16 18.60 12.49
C ILE A 87 -0.26 18.93 11.00
N PHE A 88 0.13 17.98 10.13
CA PHE A 88 0.08 18.18 8.69
C PHE A 88 -1.34 18.34 8.18
N VAL A 89 -2.26 17.44 8.54
CA VAL A 89 -3.65 17.51 8.05
C VAL A 89 -4.46 18.66 8.67
N GLU A 90 -4.01 19.22 9.80
CA GLU A 90 -4.58 20.44 10.37
C GLU A 90 -4.10 21.68 9.60
N LYS A 91 -2.81 21.76 9.25
CA LYS A 91 -2.24 22.87 8.47
C LYS A 91 -2.65 22.85 7.00
N TRP A 92 -2.66 21.66 6.41
CA TRP A 92 -2.89 21.41 4.99
C TRP A 92 -3.91 20.28 4.87
N PRO A 93 -5.22 20.60 4.90
CA PRO A 93 -6.27 19.58 4.97
C PRO A 93 -6.43 18.77 3.67
N ASP A 94 -5.95 19.29 2.55
CA ASP A 94 -6.01 18.64 1.23
C ASP A 94 -4.71 18.88 0.42
N VAL A 95 -4.63 18.22 -0.74
CA VAL A 95 -3.46 18.31 -1.61
C VAL A 95 -3.23 19.72 -2.17
N GLY A 96 -4.28 20.48 -2.42
CA GLY A 96 -4.18 21.86 -2.92
C GLY A 96 -3.62 22.79 -1.85
N ALA A 97 -4.06 22.64 -0.60
CA ALA A 97 -3.51 23.38 0.53
C ALA A 97 -2.02 23.05 0.75
N LEU A 98 -1.62 21.78 0.59
CA LEU A 98 -0.21 21.38 0.67
C LEU A 98 0.61 21.95 -0.49
N ALA A 99 0.06 21.98 -1.70
CA ALA A 99 0.72 22.54 -2.88
C ALA A 99 0.91 24.07 -2.77
N ALA A 100 -0.11 24.78 -2.26
CA ALA A 100 -0.04 26.23 -2.04
C ALA A 100 0.92 26.64 -0.92
N ALA A 101 1.32 25.70 -0.05
CA ALA A 101 2.19 25.99 1.09
C ALA A 101 3.61 26.40 0.66
N PRO A 102 4.26 27.35 1.36
CA PRO A 102 5.69 27.60 1.18
C PRO A 102 6.50 26.34 1.47
N ALA A 103 7.49 26.05 0.62
CA ALA A 103 8.32 24.86 0.78
C ALA A 103 9.05 24.85 2.15
N GLU A 104 9.49 26.02 2.65
CA GLU A 104 10.11 26.09 3.98
C GLU A 104 9.16 25.65 5.10
N ASP A 105 7.86 25.94 5.00
CA ASP A 105 6.91 25.61 6.06
C ASP A 105 6.63 24.11 6.09
N VAL A 106 6.58 23.48 4.92
CA VAL A 106 6.52 22.01 4.80
C VAL A 106 7.78 21.37 5.40
N MET A 107 8.97 21.90 5.11
CA MET A 107 10.21 21.37 5.68
C MET A 107 10.27 21.55 7.20
N LYS A 108 9.83 22.70 7.73
CA LYS A 108 9.74 22.96 9.17
C LYS A 108 8.77 22.00 9.86
N ALA A 109 7.60 21.77 9.28
CA ALA A 109 6.64 20.82 9.83
C ALA A 109 7.16 19.37 9.79
N TRP A 110 7.99 19.02 8.81
CA TRP A 110 8.64 17.70 8.69
C TRP A 110 9.86 17.53 9.61
N ALA A 111 10.38 18.61 10.20
CA ALA A 111 11.61 18.57 10.97
C ALA A 111 11.47 17.60 12.15
N GLY A 112 12.36 16.60 12.22
CA GLY A 112 12.35 15.54 13.23
C GLY A 112 11.83 14.18 12.76
N LEU A 113 11.12 14.10 11.61
CA LEU A 113 10.76 12.82 10.97
C LEU A 113 11.93 12.16 10.21
N GLY A 114 13.01 12.90 9.96
CA GLY A 114 14.16 12.44 9.18
C GLY A 114 13.87 12.31 7.67
N TYR A 115 14.92 12.01 6.90
CA TYR A 115 14.85 11.79 5.44
C TYR A 115 14.10 12.92 4.69
N TYR A 116 14.62 14.15 4.75
CA TYR A 116 14.03 15.35 4.14
C TYR A 116 13.77 15.25 2.63
N SER A 117 14.40 14.30 1.92
CA SER A 117 14.05 13.99 0.53
C SER A 117 12.58 13.56 0.38
N ARG A 118 12.00 12.86 1.37
CA ARG A 118 10.58 12.48 1.37
C ARG A 118 9.69 13.71 1.39
N ALA A 119 9.97 14.67 2.28
CA ALA A 119 9.22 15.92 2.37
C ALA A 119 9.29 16.73 1.06
N ARG A 120 10.49 16.83 0.48
CA ARG A 120 10.70 17.55 -0.79
C ARG A 120 9.94 16.90 -1.94
N ASN A 121 10.00 15.57 -2.05
CA ASN A 121 9.29 14.83 -3.10
C ASN A 121 7.77 14.86 -2.88
N LEU A 122 7.31 14.81 -1.62
CA LEU A 122 5.91 15.00 -1.27
C LEU A 122 5.42 16.37 -1.77
N LYS A 123 6.15 17.45 -1.46
CA LYS A 123 5.79 18.81 -1.90
C LYS A 123 5.82 18.94 -3.42
N ALA A 124 6.90 18.51 -4.07
CA ALA A 124 7.02 18.55 -5.52
C ALA A 124 5.89 17.77 -6.21
N CYS A 125 5.48 16.63 -5.66
CA CYS A 125 4.36 15.85 -6.18
C CYS A 125 3.02 16.58 -5.96
N ALA A 126 2.80 17.19 -4.79
CA ALA A 126 1.59 17.99 -4.53
C ALA A 126 1.47 19.14 -5.55
N ASP A 127 2.58 19.81 -5.86
CA ASP A 127 2.64 20.91 -6.83
C ASP A 127 2.30 20.49 -8.27
N LEU A 128 2.49 19.21 -8.60
CA LEU A 128 2.22 18.68 -9.94
C LEU A 128 0.77 18.21 -10.14
N VAL A 129 0.07 17.83 -9.07
CA VAL A 129 -1.24 17.15 -9.15
C VAL A 129 -2.41 18.00 -8.64
N ALA A 130 -2.12 19.14 -8.02
CA ALA A 130 -3.12 20.10 -7.52
C ALA A 130 -3.76 20.93 -8.64
#